data_AF-A0A015IIK2-F1
#
_entry.id   AF-A0A015IIK2-F1
#
_cell.length_a   1.000
_cell.length_b   1.000
_cell.length_c   1.000
_cell.angle_alpha   90.00
_cell.angle_beta   90.00
_cell.angle_gamma   90.00
#
_symmetry.space_group_name_H-M   'P 1'
#
loop_
_entity.id
_entity.type
_entity.pdbx_description
1 polymer ?
#
loop_
_entity_poly.entity_id
_entity_poly.type
_entity_poly.pdbx_seq_one_letter_code
_entity_poly.pdbx_strand_id
1 'polypeptide(L)'
;MQKAIQNALAQQKTENQTLIKKVTELQSQMTQQAQVSALQTVEPVRQPRGPPSSLQTEEGLKNYYASEYLKEIGVLNKAKLDADYLVKPFQRPRQQRNNNSARIDRMEEGLNETRDAVSETQDSINQLSNQF
;
A
#
# COMPACT_ATOMS: atom_id res chain seq x y z
N MET A 1 1.66 -55.79 -10.50
CA MET A 1 2.38 -54.49 -10.59
C MET A 1 1.76 -53.52 -11.61
N GLN A 2 1.55 -53.92 -12.86
CA GLN A 2 1.12 -53.00 -13.94
C GLN A 2 -0.21 -52.26 -13.69
N LYS A 3 -1.20 -52.92 -13.06
CA LYS A 3 -2.49 -52.33 -12.70
C LYS A 3 -2.39 -51.22 -11.62
N ALA A 4 -1.44 -51.35 -10.71
CA ALA A 4 -1.21 -50.35 -9.66
C ALA A 4 -0.59 -49.05 -10.23
N ILE A 5 0.31 -49.18 -11.20
CA ILE A 5 0.93 -48.05 -11.90
C ILE A 5 -0.12 -47.26 -12.70
N GLN A 6 -1.00 -47.96 -13.42
CA GLN A 6 -2.12 -47.36 -14.16
C GLN A 6 -3.07 -46.59 -13.25
N ASN A 7 -3.44 -47.17 -12.10
CA ASN A 7 -4.31 -46.51 -11.13
C ASN A 7 -3.66 -45.27 -10.50
N ALA A 8 -2.36 -45.35 -10.16
CA ALA A 8 -1.62 -44.20 -9.62
C ALA A 8 -1.55 -43.05 -10.64
N LEU A 9 -1.35 -43.35 -11.92
CA LEU A 9 -1.32 -42.35 -12.99
C LEU A 9 -2.69 -41.69 -13.20
N ALA A 10 -3.77 -42.48 -13.16
CA ALA A 10 -5.13 -41.96 -13.26
C ALA A 10 -5.48 -41.05 -12.08
N GLN A 11 -5.13 -41.45 -10.86
CA GLN A 11 -5.34 -40.66 -9.65
C GLN A 11 -4.57 -39.33 -9.69
N GLN A 12 -3.29 -39.36 -10.06
CA GLN A 12 -2.47 -38.16 -10.20
C GLN A 12 -3.07 -37.17 -11.22
N LYS A 13 -3.61 -37.68 -12.34
CA LYS A 13 -4.23 -36.86 -13.36
C LYS A 13 -5.48 -36.14 -12.84
N THR A 14 -6.30 -36.82 -12.04
CA THR A 14 -7.48 -36.24 -11.40
C THR A 14 -7.13 -35.20 -10.35
N GLU A 15 -6.09 -35.47 -9.54
CA GLU A 15 -5.58 -34.53 -8.53
C GLU A 15 -5.02 -33.26 -9.20
N ASN A 16 -4.22 -33.39 -10.25
CA ASN A 16 -3.69 -32.25 -11.00
C ASN A 16 -4.80 -31.41 -11.64
N GLN A 17 -5.82 -32.04 -12.20
CA GLN A 17 -6.96 -31.33 -12.78
C GLN A 17 -7.76 -30.56 -11.72
N THR A 18 -7.88 -31.12 -10.52
CA THR A 18 -8.50 -30.47 -9.36
C THR A 18 -7.67 -29.27 -8.88
N LEU A 19 -6.34 -29.42 -8.87
CA LEU A 19 -5.42 -28.36 -8.49
C LEU A 19 -5.51 -27.16 -9.44
N ILE A 20 -5.54 -27.43 -10.76
CA ILE A 20 -5.68 -26.39 -11.79
C ILE A 20 -6.96 -25.59 -11.57
N LYS A 21 -8.11 -26.26 -11.34
CA LYS A 21 -9.37 -25.56 -11.05
C LYS A 21 -9.26 -24.63 -9.84
N LYS A 22 -8.64 -25.09 -8.75
CA LYS A 22 -8.45 -24.28 -7.54
C LYS A 22 -7.54 -23.07 -7.78
N VAL A 23 -6.45 -23.24 -8.54
CA VAL A 23 -5.55 -22.13 -8.90
C VAL A 23 -6.26 -21.08 -9.74
N THR A 24 -7.07 -21.51 -10.72
CA THR A 24 -7.85 -20.59 -11.56
C THR A 24 -8.91 -19.84 -10.75
N GLU A 25 -9.59 -20.52 -9.82
CA GLU A 25 -10.57 -19.88 -8.93
C GLU A 25 -9.92 -18.85 -8.01
N LEU A 26 -8.77 -19.17 -7.40
CA LEU A 26 -7.99 -18.23 -6.58
C LEU A 26 -7.54 -17.01 -7.40
N GLN A 27 -7.05 -17.21 -8.62
CA GLN A 27 -6.71 -16.10 -9.52
C GLN A 27 -7.91 -15.21 -9.83
N SER A 28 -9.09 -15.81 -10.05
CA SER A 28 -10.33 -15.06 -10.27
C SER A 28 -10.71 -14.23 -9.04
N GLN A 29 -10.64 -14.81 -7.85
CA GLN A 29 -10.92 -14.12 -6.59
C GLN A 29 -9.96 -12.95 -6.36
N MET A 30 -8.66 -13.16 -6.57
CA MET A 30 -7.64 -12.09 -6.44
C MET A 30 -7.88 -10.95 -7.44
N THR A 31 -8.27 -11.26 -8.67
CA THR A 31 -8.53 -10.26 -9.73
C THR A 31 -9.79 -9.44 -9.41
N GLN A 32 -10.85 -10.09 -8.93
CA GLN A 32 -12.07 -9.41 -8.50
C GLN A 32 -11.80 -8.50 -7.29
N GLN A 33 -11.03 -8.97 -6.30
CA GLN A 33 -10.69 -8.16 -5.13
C GLN A 33 -9.84 -6.93 -5.49
N ALA A 34 -8.90 -7.07 -6.44
CA ALA A 34 -8.10 -5.95 -6.92
C ALA A 34 -8.94 -4.88 -7.64
N GLN A 35 -9.97 -5.28 -8.41
CA GLN A 35 -10.90 -4.34 -9.04
C GLN A 35 -11.84 -3.66 -8.03
N VAL A 36 -12.32 -4.37 -7.01
CA VAL A 36 -13.16 -3.78 -5.95
C VAL A 36 -12.37 -2.74 -5.14
N SER A 37 -11.10 -2.99 -4.84
CA SER A 37 -10.23 -2.01 -4.17
C SER A 37 -9.91 -0.79 -5.05
N ALA A 38 -9.80 -0.95 -6.37
CA ALA A 38 -9.62 0.17 -7.29
C ALA A 38 -10.90 1.03 -7.47
N LEU A 39 -12.08 0.42 -7.32
CA LEU A 39 -13.38 1.09 -7.36
C LEU A 39 -13.72 1.80 -6.04
N GLN A 40 -13.08 1.42 -4.94
CA GLN A 40 -13.12 2.16 -3.69
C GLN A 40 -12.22 3.41 -3.76
N THR A 41 -12.56 4.33 -4.66
CA THR A 41 -12.37 5.74 -4.34
C THR A 41 -13.37 6.06 -3.24
N VAL A 42 -13.05 5.64 -2.02
CA VAL A 42 -13.65 6.23 -0.82
C VAL A 42 -13.27 7.69 -0.94
N GLU A 43 -14.23 8.55 -1.27
CA GLU A 43 -14.01 9.97 -1.09
C GLU A 43 -13.52 10.13 0.35
N PRO A 44 -12.29 10.60 0.58
CA PRO A 44 -11.78 10.74 1.93
C PRO A 44 -12.82 11.53 2.71
N VAL A 45 -13.29 10.97 3.83
CA VAL A 45 -14.28 11.60 4.71
C VAL A 45 -13.78 13.01 4.97
N ARG A 46 -14.41 13.98 4.29
CA ARG A 46 -13.93 15.35 4.26
C ARG A 46 -14.20 15.90 5.65
N GLN A 47 -13.14 16.12 6.42
CA GLN A 47 -13.28 16.91 7.64
C GLN A 47 -13.91 18.26 7.26
N PRO A 48 -14.79 18.82 8.12
CA PRO A 48 -15.36 20.14 7.89
C PRO A 48 -14.23 21.11 7.55
N ARG A 49 -14.32 21.69 6.35
CA ARG A 49 -13.24 22.47 5.75
C ARG A 49 -13.18 23.79 6.49
N GLY A 50 -12.10 24.02 7.24
CA GLY A 50 -11.87 25.30 7.89
C GLY A 50 -11.57 26.41 6.87
N PRO A 51 -11.48 27.67 7.35
CA PRO A 51 -11.11 28.79 6.50
C PRO A 51 -9.78 28.55 5.78
N PRO A 52 -9.62 29.05 4.54
CA PRO A 52 -8.35 28.98 3.83
C PRO A 52 -7.22 29.57 4.68
N SER A 53 -6.09 28.87 4.74
CA SER A 53 -4.91 29.31 5.49
C SER A 53 -4.29 30.62 4.96
N SER A 54 -4.71 31.08 3.77
CA SER A 54 -4.33 32.38 3.21
C SER A 54 -5.04 33.56 3.89
N LEU A 55 -6.14 33.31 4.61
CA LEU A 55 -6.84 34.34 5.38
C LEU A 55 -6.10 34.59 6.70
N GLN A 56 -5.13 35.49 6.64
CA GLN A 56 -4.31 35.85 7.80
C GLN A 56 -4.93 36.96 8.65
N THR A 57 -5.92 37.68 8.13
CA THR A 57 -6.56 38.82 8.81
C THR A 57 -7.88 38.42 9.47
N GLU A 58 -8.17 39.02 10.61
CA GLU A 58 -9.43 38.82 11.35
C GLU A 58 -10.65 39.18 10.47
N GLU A 59 -10.56 40.26 9.70
CA GLU A 59 -11.60 40.67 8.77
C GLU A 59 -11.82 39.62 7.66
N GLY A 60 -10.75 39.08 7.08
CA GLY A 60 -10.84 38.03 6.07
C GLY A 60 -11.51 36.76 6.60
N LEU A 61 -11.19 36.38 7.85
CA LEU A 61 -11.84 35.26 8.53
C LEU A 61 -13.34 35.54 8.79
N LYS A 62 -13.69 36.73 9.28
CA LYS A 62 -15.10 37.13 9.49
C LYS A 62 -15.90 37.10 8.18
N ASN A 63 -15.32 37.63 7.11
CA ASN A 63 -15.95 37.64 5.79
C ASN A 63 -16.15 36.21 5.25
N TYR A 64 -15.21 35.30 5.48
CA TYR A 64 -15.36 33.90 5.12
C TYR A 64 -16.53 33.23 5.83
N TYR A 65 -16.62 33.37 7.17
CA TYR A 65 -17.73 32.78 7.93
C TYR A 65 -19.09 33.38 7.56
N ALA A 66 -19.15 34.70 7.36
CA ALA A 66 -20.37 35.35 6.87
C ALA A 66 -20.80 34.81 5.50
N SER A 67 -19.83 34.61 4.60
CA SER A 67 -20.11 34.11 3.25
C SER A 67 -20.52 32.63 3.25
N GLU A 68 -19.92 31.78 4.09
CA GLU A 68 -20.35 30.39 4.28
C GLU A 68 -21.79 30.30 4.78
N TYR A 69 -22.17 31.14 5.75
CA TYR A 69 -23.55 31.22 6.24
C TYR A 69 -24.52 31.65 5.13
N LEU A 70 -24.18 32.68 4.36
CA LEU A 70 -24.98 33.15 3.22
C LEU A 70 -25.11 32.08 2.11
N LYS A 71 -24.09 31.25 1.93
CA LYS A 71 -24.13 30.10 1.01
C LYS A 71 -25.05 29.00 1.53
N GLU A 72 -25.01 28.70 2.83
CA GLU A 72 -25.86 27.67 3.44
C GLU A 72 -27.34 28.01 3.32
N ILE A 73 -27.71 29.29 3.47
CA ILE A 73 -29.08 29.77 3.27
C ILE A 73 -29.45 30.03 1.79
N GLY A 74 -28.56 29.71 0.85
CA GLY A 74 -28.82 29.79 -0.59
C GLY A 74 -28.78 31.20 -1.21
N VAL A 75 -28.34 32.22 -0.47
CA VAL A 75 -28.20 33.61 -0.96
C VAL A 75 -26.94 33.76 -1.82
N LEU A 76 -25.86 33.08 -1.46
CA LEU A 76 -24.59 33.15 -2.17
C LEU A 76 -24.31 31.89 -2.99
N ASN A 77 -23.88 32.06 -4.25
CA ASN A 77 -23.51 30.94 -5.11
C ASN A 77 -22.18 30.29 -4.66
N LYS A 78 -22.20 28.97 -4.47
CA LYS A 78 -21.04 28.16 -4.11
C LYS A 78 -19.83 28.38 -5.04
N ALA A 79 -20.04 28.48 -6.35
CA ALA A 79 -18.96 28.67 -7.32
C ALA A 79 -18.26 30.02 -7.15
N LYS A 80 -19.00 31.06 -6.75
CA LYS A 80 -18.45 32.39 -6.48
C LYS A 80 -17.64 32.38 -5.19
N LEU A 81 -18.16 31.75 -4.14
CA LEU A 81 -17.45 31.58 -2.87
C LEU A 81 -16.17 30.75 -3.03
N ASP A 82 -16.23 29.63 -3.76
CA ASP A 82 -15.06 28.77 -4.00
C ASP A 82 -13.99 29.47 -4.87
N ALA A 83 -14.36 30.48 -5.67
CA ALA A 83 -13.43 31.30 -6.45
C ALA A 83 -12.75 32.38 -5.60
N ASP A 84 -13.54 33.11 -4.79
CA ASP A 84 -13.04 34.17 -3.89
C ASP A 84 -12.13 33.59 -2.78
N TYR A 85 -12.45 32.38 -2.33
CA TYR A 85 -11.68 31.64 -1.34
C TYR A 85 -11.14 30.36 -1.99
N LEU A 86 -10.19 30.51 -2.91
CA LEU A 86 -9.61 29.43 -3.70
C LEU A 86 -8.93 28.39 -2.79
N VAL A 87 -9.73 27.45 -2.29
CA VAL A 87 -9.25 26.43 -1.38
C VAL A 87 -8.60 25.37 -2.23
N LYS A 88 -7.25 25.40 -2.28
CA LYS A 88 -6.45 24.37 -2.93
C LYS A 88 -7.01 22.99 -2.57
N PRO A 89 -7.31 22.11 -3.55
CA PRO A 89 -7.65 20.74 -3.22
C PRO A 89 -6.56 20.19 -2.32
N PHE A 90 -6.95 19.38 -1.31
CA PHE A 90 -6.00 18.77 -0.38
C PHE A 90 -4.78 18.30 -1.17
N GLN A 91 -3.61 18.74 -0.73
CA GLN A 91 -2.36 18.35 -1.33
C GLN A 91 -2.40 16.84 -1.44
N ARG A 92 -2.46 16.30 -2.67
CA ARG A 92 -2.44 14.85 -2.88
C ARG A 92 -1.32 14.31 -1.99
N PRO A 93 -1.50 13.17 -1.29
CA PRO A 93 -0.41 12.56 -0.57
C PRO A 93 0.79 12.59 -1.50
N ARG A 94 1.86 13.31 -1.11
CA ARG A 94 3.08 13.35 -1.91
C ARG A 94 3.36 11.90 -2.25
N GLN A 95 3.56 11.57 -3.54
CA GLN A 95 4.09 10.27 -3.89
C GLN A 95 5.39 10.12 -3.10
N GLN A 96 5.30 9.41 -1.98
CA GLN A 96 6.43 9.19 -1.11
C GLN A 96 7.41 8.44 -1.99
N ARG A 97 8.52 9.08 -2.37
CA ARG A 97 9.53 8.43 -3.19
C ARG A 97 9.90 7.15 -2.47
N ASN A 98 9.48 6.03 -3.04
CA ASN A 98 9.73 4.72 -2.50
C ASN A 98 11.25 4.53 -2.62
N ASN A 99 11.93 4.53 -1.49
CA ASN A 99 13.36 4.25 -1.39
C ASN A 99 13.57 2.83 -0.84
N ASN A 100 12.67 1.90 -1.17
CA ASN A 100 12.73 0.55 -0.65
C ASN A 100 13.98 -0.18 -1.17
N SER A 101 14.41 0.09 -2.40
CA SER A 101 15.67 -0.44 -2.95
C SER A 101 16.86 -0.10 -2.06
N ALA A 102 17.09 1.19 -1.77
CA ALA A 102 18.19 1.61 -0.90
C ALA A 102 18.08 1.06 0.54
N ARG A 103 16.87 0.74 1.03
CA ARG A 103 16.69 0.08 2.34
C ARG A 103 17.06 -1.39 2.26
N ILE A 104 16.72 -2.07 1.16
CA ILE A 104 17.05 -3.47 0.91
C ILE A 104 18.56 -3.63 0.76
N ASP A 105 19.21 -2.78 -0.04
CA ASP A 105 20.66 -2.82 -0.26
C ASP A 105 21.45 -2.78 1.07
N ARG A 106 21.07 -1.87 1.98
CA ARG A 106 21.68 -1.77 3.31
C ARG A 106 21.43 -2.99 4.21
N MET A 107 20.29 -3.65 4.04
CA MET A 107 19.99 -4.88 4.80
C MET A 107 20.78 -6.06 4.25
N GLU A 108 20.93 -6.16 2.94
CA GLU A 108 21.75 -7.21 2.31
C GLU A 108 23.22 -7.08 2.70
N GLU A 109 23.77 -5.85 2.70
CA GLU A 109 25.13 -5.58 3.16
C GLU A 109 25.36 -6.05 4.60
N GLY A 110 24.51 -5.63 5.56
CA GLY A 110 24.64 -6.05 6.95
C GLY A 110 24.43 -7.56 7.18
N LEU A 111 23.60 -8.22 6.35
CA LEU A 111 23.44 -9.68 6.39
C LEU A 111 24.68 -10.41 5.87
N ASN A 112 25.33 -9.90 4.83
CA ASN A 112 26.56 -10.46 4.29
C ASN A 112 27.71 -10.31 5.29
N GLU A 113 27.87 -9.14 5.91
CA GLU A 113 28.86 -8.93 6.98
C GLU A 113 28.66 -9.91 8.15
N THR A 114 27.40 -10.11 8.56
CA THR A 114 27.07 -11.06 9.64
C THR A 114 27.43 -12.49 9.23
N ARG A 115 27.13 -12.88 7.98
CA ARG A 115 27.46 -14.21 7.46
C ARG A 115 28.96 -14.46 7.46
N ASP A 116 29.75 -13.48 7.04
CA ASP A 116 31.20 -13.59 6.97
C ASP A 116 31.80 -13.76 8.38
N ALA A 117 31.36 -12.94 9.34
CA ALA A 117 31.80 -13.06 10.74
C ALA A 117 31.47 -14.44 11.35
N VAL A 118 30.30 -15.01 11.02
CA VAL A 118 29.91 -16.36 11.46
C VAL A 118 30.81 -17.41 10.82
N SER A 119 31.16 -17.27 9.54
CA SER A 119 32.08 -18.18 8.86
C SER A 119 33.46 -18.18 9.49
N GLU A 120 34.03 -17.00 9.76
CA GLU A 120 35.35 -16.87 10.42
C GLU A 120 35.34 -17.50 11.82
N THR A 121 34.24 -17.32 12.56
CA THR A 121 34.06 -17.92 13.88
C THR A 121 34.02 -19.45 13.78
N GLN A 122 33.28 -19.98 12.81
CA GLN A 122 33.18 -21.43 12.58
C GLN A 122 34.54 -22.04 12.22
N ASP A 123 35.31 -21.37 11.35
CA ASP A 123 36.65 -21.81 10.97
C ASP A 123 37.61 -21.83 12.16
N SER A 124 37.52 -20.81 13.01
CA SER A 124 38.30 -20.73 14.26
C SER A 124 37.97 -21.87 15.22
N ILE A 125 36.69 -22.21 15.38
CA ILE A 125 36.23 -23.35 16.20
C ILE A 125 36.77 -24.67 15.64
N ASN A 126 36.70 -24.87 14.33
CA ASN A 126 37.19 -26.08 13.67
C ASN A 126 38.70 -26.25 13.84
N GLN A 127 39.48 -25.17 13.74
CA GLN A 127 40.93 -25.21 13.95
C GLN A 127 41.29 -25.60 15.40
N LEU A 128 40.60 -25.03 16.39
CA LEU A 128 40.80 -25.38 17.80
C LEU A 128 40.41 -26.83 18.09
N SER A 129 39.33 -27.32 17.50
CA SER A 129 38.88 -28.71 17.67
C SER A 129 39.87 -29.74 17.11
N ASN A 130 40.68 -29.37 16.11
CA ASN A 130 41.70 -30.26 15.53
C ASN A 130 43.04 -30.25 16.31
N GLN A 131 43.15 -29.45 17.38
CA GLN A 131 44.33 -29.39 18.25
C GLN A 131 44.20 -30.24 19.53
N PHE A 132 43.03 -30.83 19.79
CA PHE A 132 42.75 -31.75 20.91
C PHE A 132 42.39 -33.14 20.36
#